data_AF-A0A960W631-F1
#
_entry.id   AF-A0A960W631-F1
#
_cell.length_a   1.000
_cell.length_b   1.000
_cell.length_c   1.000
_cell.angle_alpha   90.00
_cell.angle_beta   90.00
_cell.angle_gamma   90.00
#
_symmetry.space_group_name_H-M   'P 1'
#
loop_
_entity.id
_entity.type
_entity.pdbx_description
1 polymer ?
#
loop_
_entity_poly.entity_id
_entity_poly.type
_entity_poly.pdbx_seq_one_letter_code
_entity_poly.pdbx_strand_id
1 'polypeptide(L)'
;MKKVFSLLIIVYLTFLSTVCATVMVKQFSIEEMTQRSDTVVTGIIQNVEYRMNDRNQIFTYVTVEATDVLKGSPQNTVFEVIEIGGKTDQYTTAIYGAPSYEKDEEVVLFLRDHIEKVELKRIVALKQGKYSIVEDEQTGQKFAVTDLHGIDFAEQPAQPTQTTHADSDGETIRIPLNDLIHQIRTAVQEQTIQQEESYKESLEKQQHRFDWAFWLRKKIIEYANKMGATYKHYVLDTQRS
;
A
#
# COMPACT_ATOMS: atom_id res chain seq x y z
N MET A 1 43.83 45.35 10.55
CA MET A 1 42.72 44.80 11.37
C MET A 1 41.49 44.41 10.52
N LYS A 2 40.94 45.27 9.67
CA LYS A 2 39.76 44.96 8.80
C LYS A 2 39.94 43.73 7.88
N LYS A 3 41.14 43.52 7.32
CA LYS A 3 41.46 42.38 6.45
C LYS A 3 41.51 41.03 7.20
N VAL A 4 41.88 41.04 8.48
CA VAL A 4 41.95 39.82 9.31
C VAL A 4 40.54 39.40 9.73
N PHE A 5 39.68 40.37 10.05
CA PHE A 5 38.28 40.12 10.36
C PHE A 5 37.51 39.57 9.13
N SER A 6 37.81 40.09 7.94
CA SER A 6 37.24 39.59 6.68
C SER A 6 37.67 38.15 6.36
N LEU A 7 38.89 37.75 6.74
CA LEU A 7 39.41 36.41 6.48
C LEU A 7 38.78 35.38 7.45
N LEU A 8 38.55 35.77 8.71
CA LEU A 8 37.84 34.95 9.70
C LEU A 8 36.37 34.71 9.33
N ILE A 9 35.68 35.70 8.75
CA ILE A 9 34.29 35.54 8.28
C ILE A 9 34.20 34.57 7.10
N ILE A 10 35.16 34.61 6.17
CA ILE A 10 35.18 33.71 5.01
C ILE A 10 35.44 32.26 5.45
N VAL A 11 36.35 32.04 6.41
CA VAL A 11 36.62 30.71 6.98
C VAL A 11 35.40 30.17 7.75
N TYR A 12 34.66 31.04 8.45
CA TYR A 12 33.43 30.66 9.13
C TYR A 12 32.30 30.29 8.14
N LEU A 13 32.17 31.01 7.02
CA LEU A 13 31.18 30.71 5.98
C LEU A 13 31.48 29.41 5.21
N THR A 14 32.75 29.02 5.07
CA THR A 14 33.11 27.75 4.41
C THR A 14 32.79 26.51 5.25
N PHE A 15 32.56 26.66 6.55
CA PHE A 15 32.19 25.54 7.44
C PHE A 15 30.68 25.23 7.46
N LEU A 16 29.83 26.03 6.79
CA LEU A 16 28.39 25.93 6.93
C LEU A 16 27.65 24.98 5.95
N SER A 17 28.30 24.35 4.98
CA SER A 17 27.53 23.73 3.88
C SER A 17 27.98 22.33 3.48
N THR A 18 27.73 21.36 4.36
CA THR A 18 27.48 19.98 3.92
C THR A 18 26.30 19.42 4.70
N VAL A 19 25.10 19.94 4.40
CA VAL A 19 23.86 19.29 4.79
C VAL A 19 23.61 18.20 3.75
N CYS A 20 23.99 16.96 4.06
CA CYS A 20 23.46 15.80 3.35
C CYS A 20 21.96 15.75 3.66
N ALA A 21 21.12 15.91 2.64
CA ALA A 21 19.69 15.69 2.77
C ALA A 21 19.45 14.18 2.91
N THR A 22 19.47 13.68 4.15
CA THR A 22 19.10 12.29 4.45
C THR A 22 17.60 12.13 4.21
N VAL A 23 17.23 11.34 3.20
CA VAL A 23 15.82 11.00 2.93
C VAL A 23 15.41 9.92 3.91
N MET A 24 14.72 10.31 4.98
CA MET A 24 14.22 9.39 6.00
C MET A 24 12.96 8.65 5.49
N VAL A 25 13.04 7.32 5.37
CA VAL A 25 11.92 6.45 4.97
C VAL A 25 11.22 5.92 6.22
N LYS A 26 9.89 5.83 6.21
CA LYS A 26 9.15 5.18 7.30
C LYS A 26 9.36 3.66 7.24
N GLN A 27 9.70 3.05 8.37
CA GLN A 27 9.71 1.58 8.49
C GLN A 27 8.26 1.07 8.60
N PHE A 28 7.91 0.08 7.79
CA PHE A 28 6.59 -0.55 7.81
C PHE A 28 6.71 -2.00 8.30
N SER A 29 5.84 -2.39 9.22
CA SER A 29 5.68 -3.82 9.56
C SER A 29 5.02 -4.60 8.42
N ILE A 30 5.15 -5.92 8.41
CA ILE A 30 4.45 -6.78 7.44
C ILE A 30 2.93 -6.59 7.53
N GLU A 31 2.39 -6.43 8.74
CA GLU A 31 0.98 -6.11 8.95
C GLU A 31 0.61 -4.77 8.30
N GLU A 32 1.40 -3.72 8.55
CA GLU A 32 1.22 -2.39 7.99
C GLU A 32 1.33 -2.35 6.46
N MET A 33 2.21 -3.14 5.87
CA MET A 33 2.32 -3.30 4.40
C MET A 33 1.13 -4.07 3.85
N THR A 34 0.71 -5.13 4.53
CA THR A 34 -0.48 -5.91 4.16
C THR A 34 -1.72 -5.02 4.18
N GLN A 35 -1.90 -4.19 5.21
CA GLN A 35 -3.03 -3.25 5.33
C GLN A 35 -3.07 -2.25 4.17
N ARG A 36 -1.90 -1.75 3.73
CA ARG A 36 -1.79 -0.76 2.65
C ARG A 36 -1.84 -1.35 1.24
N SER A 37 -1.79 -2.67 1.13
CA SER A 37 -1.81 -3.38 -0.16
C SER A 37 -3.22 -3.78 -0.54
N ASP A 38 -3.58 -3.56 -1.80
CA ASP A 38 -4.80 -4.10 -2.40
C ASP A 38 -4.59 -5.56 -2.83
N THR A 39 -3.38 -5.89 -3.28
CA THR A 39 -2.97 -7.25 -3.69
C THR A 39 -1.63 -7.60 -3.08
N VAL A 40 -1.48 -8.84 -2.58
CA VAL A 40 -0.18 -9.40 -2.19
C VAL A 40 -0.01 -10.73 -2.91
N VAL A 41 1.09 -10.92 -3.63
CA VAL A 41 1.34 -12.12 -4.44
C VAL A 41 2.73 -12.69 -4.21
N THR A 42 2.86 -13.98 -4.44
CA THR A 42 4.12 -14.62 -4.83
C THR A 42 4.14 -14.75 -6.35
N GLY A 43 5.28 -14.55 -7.01
CA GLY A 43 5.36 -14.61 -8.45
C GLY A 43 6.78 -14.65 -9.00
N ILE A 44 6.88 -14.71 -10.32
CA ILE A 44 8.14 -14.70 -11.08
C ILE A 44 8.18 -13.45 -11.94
N ILE A 45 9.33 -12.77 -11.97
CA ILE A 45 9.56 -11.63 -12.84
C ILE A 45 9.86 -12.13 -14.26
N GLN A 46 8.93 -11.90 -15.18
CA GLN A 46 9.05 -12.35 -16.57
C GLN A 46 9.88 -11.38 -17.41
N ASN A 47 9.76 -10.08 -17.14
CA ASN A 47 10.46 -9.04 -17.90
C ASN A 47 10.62 -7.76 -17.08
N VAL A 48 11.69 -7.01 -17.37
CA VAL A 48 11.94 -5.67 -16.84
C VAL A 48 12.27 -4.75 -18.00
N GLU A 49 11.48 -3.71 -18.20
CA GLU A 49 11.63 -2.76 -19.30
C GLU A 49 11.69 -1.33 -18.78
N TYR A 50 12.61 -0.52 -19.31
CA TYR A 50 12.73 0.89 -18.98
C TYR A 50 12.17 1.74 -20.13
N ARG A 51 11.12 2.50 -19.85
CA ARG A 51 10.47 3.38 -20.83
C ARG A 51 10.57 4.84 -20.38
N MET A 52 10.89 5.73 -21.30
CA MET A 52 10.88 7.18 -21.06
C MET A 52 9.56 7.76 -21.57
N ASN A 53 8.93 8.63 -20.79
CA ASN A 53 7.75 9.36 -21.23
C ASN A 53 8.11 10.66 -21.98
N ASP A 54 7.10 11.34 -22.53
CA ASP A 54 7.26 12.62 -23.25
C ASP A 54 7.83 13.77 -22.39
N ARG A 55 7.93 13.59 -21.07
CA ARG A 55 8.48 14.55 -20.11
C ARG A 55 9.90 14.18 -19.65
N ASN A 56 10.58 13.29 -20.37
CA ASN A 56 11.91 12.77 -20.04
C ASN A 56 11.98 12.06 -18.67
N GLN A 57 10.86 11.53 -18.18
CA GLN A 57 10.82 10.74 -16.95
C GLN A 57 10.94 9.26 -17.31
N ILE A 58 11.87 8.57 -16.66
CA ILE A 58 12.07 7.13 -16.83
C ILE A 58 11.12 6.39 -15.89
N PHE A 59 10.47 5.37 -16.41
CA PHE A 59 9.66 4.41 -15.68
C PHE A 59 10.19 3.01 -15.91
N THR A 60 10.18 2.21 -14.86
CA THR A 60 10.46 0.77 -14.92
C THR A 60 9.12 0.04 -14.95
N TYR A 61 8.90 -0.75 -15.99
CA TYR A 61 7.78 -1.65 -16.15
C TYR A 61 8.26 -3.07 -15.88
N VAL A 62 7.65 -3.72 -14.90
CA VAL A 62 8.00 -5.06 -14.47
C VAL A 62 6.82 -5.97 -14.76
N THR A 63 7.00 -6.94 -15.64
CA THR A 63 5.99 -7.95 -15.93
C THR A 63 6.12 -9.07 -14.91
N VAL A 64 5.07 -9.29 -14.12
CA VAL A 64 5.03 -10.30 -13.05
C VAL A 64 4.01 -11.35 -13.42
N GLU A 65 4.39 -12.62 -13.31
CA GLU A 65 3.47 -13.75 -13.32
C GLU A 65 3.24 -14.23 -11.88
N ALA A 66 2.03 -14.04 -11.37
CA ALA A 66 1.66 -14.47 -10.03
C ALA A 66 1.52 -16.00 -9.97
N THR A 67 2.25 -16.63 -9.07
CA THR A 67 2.19 -18.07 -8.79
C THR A 67 1.27 -18.39 -7.62
N ASP A 68 1.15 -17.49 -6.64
CA ASP A 68 0.18 -17.59 -5.54
C ASP A 68 -0.34 -16.18 -5.16
N VAL A 69 -1.58 -16.12 -4.68
CA VAL A 69 -2.21 -14.86 -4.24
C VAL A 69 -2.45 -14.95 -2.73
N LEU A 70 -1.72 -14.13 -1.97
CA LEU A 70 -1.79 -14.08 -0.51
C LEU A 70 -2.86 -13.10 -0.01
N LYS A 71 -3.16 -12.05 -0.79
CA LYS A 71 -4.23 -11.08 -0.53
C LYS A 71 -4.79 -10.54 -1.85
N GLY A 72 -6.09 -10.28 -1.87
CA GLY A 72 -6.78 -9.66 -3.00
C GLY A 72 -7.21 -10.67 -4.06
N SER A 73 -7.64 -10.15 -5.21
CA SER A 73 -8.07 -10.96 -6.36
C SER A 73 -7.62 -10.26 -7.64
N PRO A 74 -6.37 -10.46 -8.08
CA PRO A 74 -5.89 -9.84 -9.31
C PRO A 74 -6.71 -10.37 -10.50
N GLN A 75 -7.09 -9.48 -11.42
CA GLN A 75 -7.90 -9.85 -12.58
C GLN A 75 -7.18 -10.82 -13.52
N ASN A 76 -5.86 -10.69 -13.62
CA ASN A 76 -4.99 -11.49 -14.47
C ASN A 76 -3.86 -12.10 -13.64
N THR A 77 -3.43 -13.30 -14.03
CA THR A 77 -2.23 -13.96 -13.47
C THR A 77 -0.95 -13.21 -13.85
N VAL A 78 -0.92 -12.62 -15.05
CA VAL A 78 0.19 -11.78 -15.52
C VAL A 78 -0.24 -10.32 -15.53
N PHE A 79 0.56 -9.45 -14.92
CA PHE A 79 0.29 -8.01 -14.85
C PHE A 79 1.58 -7.18 -14.82
N GLU A 80 1.46 -5.88 -15.04
CA GLU A 80 2.59 -4.93 -14.99
C GLU A 80 2.60 -4.16 -13.66
N VAL A 81 3.77 -4.15 -13.02
CA VAL A 81 4.10 -3.22 -11.93
C VAL A 81 4.87 -2.05 -12.52
N ILE A 82 4.45 -0.81 -12.22
CA ILE A 82 5.08 0.41 -12.71
C ILE A 82 5.76 1.17 -11.57
N GLU A 83 7.06 1.38 -11.72
CA GLU A 83 7.88 2.16 -10.79
C GLU A 83 8.47 3.39 -11.49
N ILE A 84 8.62 4.48 -10.73
CA ILE A 84 9.30 5.68 -11.23
C ILE A 84 10.81 5.47 -11.09
N GLY A 85 11.58 5.90 -12.08
CA GLY A 85 13.02 5.70 -12.14
C GLY A 85 13.42 4.48 -12.96
N GLY A 86 14.71 4.23 -13.04
CA GLY A 86 15.30 3.16 -13.86
C GLY A 86 16.55 3.63 -14.61
N LYS A 87 17.06 2.74 -15.47
CA LYS A 87 18.26 2.99 -16.26
C LYS A 87 17.99 2.78 -17.75
N THR A 88 18.31 3.77 -18.55
CA THR A 88 18.40 3.66 -20.01
C THR A 88 19.86 3.82 -20.43
N ASP A 89 20.18 3.52 -21.70
CA ASP A 89 21.53 3.66 -22.23
C ASP A 89 22.12 5.07 -22.06
N GLN A 90 21.27 6.09 -22.01
CA GLN A 90 21.67 7.51 -21.96
C GLN A 90 21.42 8.19 -20.61
N TYR A 91 20.50 7.67 -19.79
CA TYR A 91 20.05 8.32 -18.56
C TYR A 91 19.77 7.31 -17.44
N THR A 92 20.24 7.59 -16.23
CA THR A 92 19.87 6.86 -15.00
C THR A 92 19.09 7.80 -14.10
N THR A 93 17.86 7.43 -13.75
CA THR A 93 17.09 8.10 -12.70
C THR A 93 16.97 7.14 -11.53
N ALA A 94 17.88 7.26 -10.57
CA ALA A 94 17.82 6.51 -9.33
C ALA A 94 16.86 7.20 -8.36
N ILE A 95 15.79 6.53 -7.97
CA ILE A 95 14.97 6.95 -6.83
C ILE A 95 15.48 6.22 -5.61
N TYR A 96 15.88 6.98 -4.60
CA TYR A 96 16.35 6.43 -3.33
C TYR A 96 15.25 5.57 -2.71
N GLY A 97 15.59 4.33 -2.37
CA GLY A 97 14.65 3.34 -1.84
C GLY A 97 13.83 2.57 -2.87
N ALA A 98 13.90 2.85 -4.18
CA ALA A 98 13.18 2.05 -5.18
C ALA A 98 13.72 0.60 -5.23
N PRO A 99 12.84 -0.42 -5.36
CA PRO A 99 13.27 -1.80 -5.52
C PRO A 99 13.97 -2.01 -6.87
N SER A 100 14.99 -2.86 -6.87
CA SER A 100 15.56 -3.44 -8.10
C SER A 100 14.78 -4.69 -8.48
N TYR A 101 14.80 -5.05 -9.76
CA TYR A 101 14.19 -6.27 -10.27
C TYR A 101 15.12 -6.98 -11.24
N GLU A 102 15.10 -8.30 -11.21
CA GLU A 102 15.87 -9.15 -12.10
C GLU A 102 14.95 -10.12 -12.83
N LYS A 103 15.26 -10.42 -14.10
CA LYS A 103 14.47 -11.40 -14.84
C LYS A 103 14.65 -12.79 -14.21
N ASP A 104 13.57 -13.57 -14.21
CA ASP A 104 13.48 -14.94 -13.68
C ASP A 104 13.62 -15.04 -12.15
N GLU A 105 13.63 -13.91 -11.43
CA GLU A 105 13.62 -13.92 -9.95
C GLU A 105 12.22 -14.30 -9.41
N GLU A 106 12.19 -15.11 -8.35
CA GLU A 106 10.97 -15.42 -7.59
C GLU A 106 10.81 -14.37 -6.46
N VAL A 107 9.63 -13.81 -6.29
CA VAL A 107 9.39 -12.68 -5.37
C VAL A 107 8.06 -12.77 -4.63
N VAL A 108 8.00 -12.14 -3.45
CA VAL A 108 6.77 -11.70 -2.79
C VAL A 108 6.64 -10.20 -2.97
N LEU A 109 5.48 -9.74 -3.47
CA LEU A 109 5.21 -8.34 -3.75
C LEU A 109 3.96 -7.84 -3.01
N PHE A 110 4.13 -6.71 -2.32
CA PHE A 110 3.06 -5.93 -1.70
C PHE A 110 2.63 -4.82 -2.66
N LEU A 111 1.42 -4.92 -3.20
CA LEU A 111 0.99 -4.10 -4.34
C LEU A 111 -0.29 -3.33 -4.03
N ARG A 112 -0.36 -2.12 -4.57
CA ARG A 112 -1.58 -1.32 -4.66
C ARG A 112 -1.97 -1.09 -6.12
N ASP A 113 -3.27 -0.97 -6.36
CA ASP A 113 -3.77 -0.69 -7.70
C ASP A 113 -3.46 0.75 -8.10
N HIS A 114 -3.13 0.96 -9.37
CA HIS A 114 -2.91 2.30 -9.89
C HIS A 114 -4.26 3.02 -10.03
N ILE A 115 -4.38 4.19 -9.40
CA ILE A 115 -5.61 4.99 -9.29
C ILE A 115 -6.32 5.19 -10.65
N GLU A 116 -5.54 5.41 -11.71
CA GLU A 116 -6.09 5.69 -13.05
C GLU A 116 -6.19 4.46 -13.98
N LYS A 117 -5.47 3.38 -13.68
CA LYS A 117 -5.30 2.23 -14.58
C LYS A 117 -5.23 0.95 -13.75
N VAL A 118 -6.37 0.33 -13.48
CA VAL A 118 -6.47 -0.84 -12.58
C VAL A 118 -5.57 -2.01 -13.00
N GLU A 119 -5.23 -2.10 -14.28
CA GLU A 119 -4.30 -3.11 -14.83
C GLU A 119 -2.83 -2.90 -14.42
N LEU A 120 -2.47 -1.67 -14.04
CA LEU A 120 -1.14 -1.33 -13.53
C LEU A 120 -1.15 -1.36 -12.01
N LYS A 121 -0.09 -1.93 -11.44
CA LYS A 121 0.13 -1.96 -9.98
C LYS A 121 1.36 -1.16 -9.61
N ARG A 122 1.45 -0.74 -8.35
CA ARG A 122 2.65 -0.10 -7.77
C ARG A 122 3.07 -0.81 -6.51
N ILE A 123 4.37 -0.86 -6.24
CA ILE A 123 4.90 -1.39 -4.99
C ILE A 123 4.45 -0.51 -3.82
N VAL A 124 4.10 -1.16 -2.72
CA VAL A 124 3.88 -0.53 -1.41
C VAL A 124 5.22 -0.44 -0.69
N ALA A 125 5.43 0.63 0.10
CA ALA A 125 6.59 0.75 0.98
C ALA A 125 7.98 0.66 0.31
N LEU A 126 8.08 0.97 -0.99
CA LEU A 126 9.36 1.01 -1.72
C LEU A 126 10.06 -0.37 -1.62
N LYS A 127 11.39 -0.43 -1.43
CA LYS A 127 12.15 -1.69 -1.23
C LYS A 127 11.53 -2.64 -0.21
N GLN A 128 10.93 -2.13 0.88
CA GLN A 128 10.36 -2.96 1.94
C GLN A 128 9.20 -3.84 1.44
N GLY A 129 8.49 -3.42 0.39
CA GLY A 129 7.38 -4.18 -0.18
C GLY A 129 7.79 -5.25 -1.20
N LYS A 130 9.09 -5.42 -1.47
CA LYS A 130 9.62 -6.49 -2.31
C LYS A 130 10.50 -7.42 -1.46
N TYR A 131 10.21 -8.71 -1.51
CA TYR A 131 11.10 -9.75 -1.03
C TYR A 131 11.47 -10.67 -2.17
N SER A 132 12.76 -10.84 -2.45
CA SER A 132 13.26 -11.90 -3.32
C SER A 132 13.25 -13.22 -2.56
N ILE A 133 12.80 -14.28 -3.21
CA ILE A 133 12.78 -15.63 -2.66
C ILE A 133 14.07 -16.32 -3.07
N VAL A 134 14.86 -16.70 -2.07
CA VAL A 134 16.11 -17.44 -2.26
C VAL A 134 16.00 -18.80 -1.60
N GLU A 135 16.55 -19.82 -2.24
CA GLU A 135 16.61 -21.17 -1.69
C GLU A 135 17.99 -21.43 -1.13
N ASP A 136 18.05 -21.96 0.10
CA ASP A 136 19.28 -22.40 0.71
C ASP A 136 19.72 -23.73 0.07
N GLU A 137 20.87 -23.72 -0.62
CA GLU A 137 21.35 -24.87 -1.40
C GLU A 137 21.61 -26.13 -0.57
N GLN A 138 21.85 -25.99 0.75
CA GLN A 138 22.16 -27.13 1.62
C GLN A 138 20.90 -27.78 2.19
N THR A 139 19.91 -26.95 2.53
CA THR A 139 18.71 -27.39 3.25
C THR A 139 17.46 -27.47 2.36
N GLY A 140 17.49 -26.85 1.17
CA GLY A 140 16.31 -26.64 0.31
C GLY A 140 15.28 -25.68 0.92
N GLN A 141 15.63 -25.00 2.02
CA GLN A 141 14.71 -24.09 2.69
C GLN A 141 14.64 -22.76 1.94
N LYS A 142 13.41 -22.31 1.64
CA LYS A 142 13.18 -21.00 1.02
C LYS A 142 13.13 -19.88 2.06
N PHE A 143 13.76 -18.76 1.72
CA PHE A 143 13.81 -17.54 2.51
C PHE A 143 13.34 -16.36 1.66
N ALA A 144 12.55 -15.48 2.28
CA ALA A 144 12.24 -14.18 1.74
C ALA A 144 13.30 -13.17 2.22
N VAL A 145 13.93 -12.49 1.26
CA VAL A 145 15.05 -11.58 1.48
C VAL A 145 14.70 -10.22 0.91
N THR A 146 14.91 -9.16 1.69
CA THR A 146 14.78 -7.78 1.22
C THR A 146 16.06 -7.03 1.56
N ASP A 147 16.63 -6.37 0.56
CA ASP A 147 17.82 -5.54 0.68
C ASP A 147 17.41 -4.08 0.91
N LEU A 148 17.66 -3.59 2.11
CA LEU A 148 17.38 -2.23 2.57
C LEU A 148 18.64 -1.35 2.56
N HIS A 149 19.76 -1.79 1.96
CA HIS A 149 20.96 -0.96 1.83
C HIS A 149 20.62 0.38 1.19
N GLY A 150 21.15 1.46 1.79
CA GLY A 150 20.87 2.82 1.36
C GLY A 150 19.41 3.22 1.61
N ILE A 151 18.81 2.78 2.71
CA ILE A 151 17.59 3.37 3.28
C ILE A 151 17.88 3.79 4.71
N ASP A 152 17.81 5.09 4.96
CA ASP A 152 17.83 5.63 6.33
C ASP A 152 16.39 5.68 6.84
N PHE A 153 16.10 4.98 7.93
CA PHE A 153 14.77 4.99 8.54
C PHE A 153 14.60 6.17 9.49
N ALA A 154 13.43 6.82 9.46
CA ALA A 154 13.06 7.77 10.52
C ALA A 154 12.94 7.00 11.84
N GLU A 155 13.70 7.37 12.87
CA GLU A 155 13.59 6.78 14.21
C GLU A 155 12.13 6.85 14.69
N GLN A 156 11.48 5.70 14.82
CA GLN A 156 10.17 5.55 15.43
C GLN A 156 10.38 5.16 16.90
N PRO A 157 9.73 5.81 17.89
CA PRO A 157 9.90 5.43 19.29
C PRO A 157 9.51 3.96 19.46
N ALA A 158 10.47 3.18 19.97
CA ALA A 158 10.49 1.72 19.94
C ALA A 158 9.18 1.09 20.45
N GLN A 159 8.53 0.32 19.58
CA GLN A 159 7.72 -0.81 20.03
C GLN A 159 8.64 -2.04 20.11
N PRO A 160 8.53 -2.87 21.16
CA PRO A 160 9.39 -4.03 21.32
C PRO A 160 8.96 -5.10 20.32
N THR A 161 9.62 -5.19 19.17
CA THR A 161 9.41 -6.28 18.21
C THR A 161 10.54 -7.29 18.32
N GLN A 162 10.13 -8.55 18.28
CA GLN A 162 10.89 -9.75 18.58
C GLN A 162 12.13 -9.89 17.69
N THR A 163 13.21 -10.37 18.30
CA THR A 163 14.52 -10.69 17.73
C THR A 163 14.42 -11.41 16.38
N THR A 164 14.55 -10.65 15.30
CA THR A 164 14.98 -11.15 13.99
C THR A 164 16.49 -11.28 14.06
N HIS A 165 17.04 -12.45 13.71
CA HIS A 165 18.48 -12.66 13.62
C HIS A 165 19.02 -11.81 12.46
N ALA A 166 19.35 -10.56 12.76
CA ALA A 166 20.08 -9.67 11.89
C ALA A 166 21.52 -10.19 11.80
N ASP A 167 21.87 -10.76 10.65
CA ASP A 167 23.28 -10.94 10.30
C ASP A 167 23.97 -9.57 10.24
N SER A 168 25.25 -9.58 10.56
CA SER A 168 26.04 -8.53 11.22
C SER A 168 26.31 -7.21 10.47
N ASP A 169 25.47 -6.80 9.51
CA ASP A 169 25.56 -5.50 8.82
C ASP A 169 24.20 -4.77 8.70
N GLY A 170 23.12 -5.24 9.35
CA GLY A 170 21.90 -4.46 9.60
C GLY A 170 21.03 -4.04 8.40
N GLU A 171 21.46 -4.30 7.17
CA GLU A 171 20.80 -3.76 5.96
C GLU A 171 19.98 -4.78 5.16
N THR A 172 20.09 -6.08 5.43
CA THR A 172 19.29 -7.11 4.75
C THR A 172 18.41 -7.85 5.73
N ILE A 173 17.09 -7.87 5.49
CA ILE A 173 16.17 -8.70 6.28
C ILE A 173 16.02 -10.04 5.56
N ARG A 174 16.26 -11.12 6.30
CA ARG A 174 16.06 -12.50 5.84
C ARG A 174 15.12 -13.22 6.80
N ILE A 175 14.03 -13.75 6.28
CA ILE A 175 13.01 -14.49 7.04
C ILE A 175 12.64 -15.77 6.29
N PRO A 176 12.34 -16.88 6.98
CA PRO A 176 11.80 -18.08 6.32
C PRO A 176 10.54 -17.72 5.52
N LEU A 177 10.43 -18.23 4.29
CA LEU A 177 9.30 -17.89 3.40
C LEU A 177 7.95 -18.26 4.03
N ASN A 178 7.89 -19.40 4.71
CA ASN A 178 6.68 -19.84 5.40
C ASN A 178 6.26 -18.88 6.52
N ASP A 179 7.22 -18.29 7.24
CA ASP A 179 6.94 -17.35 8.32
C ASP A 179 6.40 -16.04 7.77
N LEU A 180 6.95 -15.55 6.66
CA LEU A 180 6.42 -14.37 5.95
C LEU A 180 4.98 -14.62 5.50
N ILE A 181 4.74 -15.75 4.81
CA ILE A 181 3.40 -16.12 4.32
C ILE A 181 2.41 -16.24 5.49
N HIS A 182 2.83 -16.85 6.59
CA HIS A 182 2.00 -16.97 7.79
C HIS A 182 1.65 -15.59 8.36
N GLN A 183 2.62 -14.68 8.51
CA GLN A 183 2.37 -13.32 9.00
C GLN A 183 1.41 -12.54 8.09
N ILE A 184 1.56 -12.63 6.76
CA ILE A 184 0.66 -11.99 5.80
C ILE A 184 -0.76 -12.53 5.96
N ARG A 185 -0.93 -13.86 6.01
CA ARG A 185 -2.25 -14.50 6.12
C ARG A 185 -2.94 -14.15 7.43
N THR A 186 -2.21 -14.13 8.54
CA THR A 186 -2.74 -13.68 9.83
C THR A 186 -3.21 -12.23 9.76
N ALA A 187 -2.41 -11.33 9.20
CA ALA A 187 -2.78 -9.92 9.04
C ALA A 187 -4.03 -9.73 8.15
N VAL A 188 -4.21 -10.54 7.12
CA VAL A 188 -5.43 -10.53 6.27
C VAL A 188 -6.66 -10.97 7.05
N GLN A 189 -6.54 -12.00 7.88
CA GLN A 189 -7.65 -12.49 8.72
C GLN A 189 -8.07 -11.45 9.75
N GLU A 190 -7.10 -10.84 10.44
CA GLU A 190 -7.35 -9.78 11.42
C GLU A 190 -8.05 -8.57 10.79
N GLN A 191 -7.64 -8.15 9.59
CA GLN A 191 -8.31 -7.08 8.83
C GLN A 191 -9.76 -7.41 8.52
N THR A 192 -10.04 -8.66 8.13
CA THR A 192 -11.40 -9.11 7.80
C THR A 192 -12.30 -9.07 9.03
N ILE A 193 -11.80 -9.58 10.17
CA ILE A 193 -12.52 -9.57 11.44
C ILE A 193 -12.82 -8.13 11.89
N GLN A 194 -11.82 -7.24 11.85
CA GLN A 194 -11.99 -5.83 12.22
C GLN A 194 -13.01 -5.11 11.32
N GLN A 195 -13.03 -5.40 10.02
CA GLN A 195 -14.01 -4.84 9.09
C GLN A 195 -15.44 -5.31 9.42
N GLU A 196 -15.62 -6.59 9.74
CA GLU A 196 -16.93 -7.13 10.13
C GLU A 196 -17.42 -6.55 11.46
N GLU A 197 -16.55 -6.41 12.46
CA GLU A 197 -16.87 -5.80 13.74
C GLU A 197 -17.25 -4.33 13.58
N SER A 198 -16.45 -3.56 12.82
CA SER A 198 -16.74 -2.15 12.52
C SER A 198 -18.07 -1.99 11.77
N TYR A 199 -18.36 -2.90 10.83
CA TYR A 199 -19.64 -2.93 10.13
C TYR A 199 -20.80 -3.20 11.09
N LYS A 200 -20.70 -4.21 11.96
CA LYS A 200 -21.72 -4.53 12.98
C LYS A 200 -21.96 -3.36 13.93
N GLU A 201 -20.90 -2.73 14.45
CA GLU A 201 -21.02 -1.53 15.28
C GLU A 201 -21.72 -0.38 14.55
N SER A 202 -21.43 -0.19 13.26
CA SER A 202 -22.07 0.84 12.46
C SER A 202 -23.57 0.58 12.30
N LEU A 203 -23.98 -0.68 12.16
CA LEU A 203 -25.38 -1.09 12.08
C LEU A 203 -26.11 -0.87 13.40
N GLU A 204 -25.50 -1.24 14.54
CA GLU A 204 -26.07 -0.99 15.86
C GLU A 204 -26.28 0.52 16.10
N LYS A 205 -25.26 1.34 15.81
CA LYS A 205 -25.35 2.80 15.91
C LYS A 205 -26.43 3.40 14.99
N GLN A 206 -26.63 2.84 13.79
CA GLN A 206 -27.72 3.26 12.90
C GLN A 206 -29.11 2.82 13.41
N GLN A 207 -29.23 1.60 13.93
CA GLN A 207 -30.49 1.08 14.47
C GLN A 207 -30.97 1.90 15.68
N HIS A 208 -30.04 2.33 16.56
CA HIS A 208 -30.35 3.22 17.67
C HIS A 208 -30.72 4.66 17.24
N ARG A 209 -30.38 5.07 16.02
CA ARG A 209 -30.68 6.40 15.47
C ARG A 209 -31.96 6.44 14.63
N PHE A 210 -32.52 5.30 14.24
CA PHE A 210 -33.75 5.23 13.45
C PHE A 210 -34.97 5.29 14.36
N ASP A 211 -35.60 6.47 14.46
CA ASP A 211 -36.88 6.63 15.17
C ASP A 211 -38.01 5.98 14.36
N TRP A 212 -38.23 4.70 14.62
CA TRP A 212 -39.30 3.90 14.03
C TRP A 212 -40.67 4.54 14.26
N ALA A 213 -40.90 5.20 15.39
CA ALA A 213 -42.17 5.86 15.68
C ALA A 213 -42.38 7.09 14.78
N PHE A 214 -41.33 7.89 14.55
CA PHE A 214 -41.39 9.02 13.61
C PHE A 214 -41.57 8.57 12.16
N TRP A 215 -40.83 7.57 11.71
CA TRP A 215 -40.97 7.01 10.35
C TRP A 215 -42.37 6.41 10.13
N LEU A 216 -42.88 5.61 11.07
CA LEU A 216 -44.23 5.06 11.00
C LEU A 216 -45.30 6.15 11.01
N ARG A 217 -45.18 7.17 11.89
CA ARG A 217 -46.12 8.31 11.91
C ARG A 217 -46.15 8.99 10.54
N LYS A 218 -44.99 9.26 9.94
CA LYS A 218 -44.90 9.89 8.61
C LYS A 218 -45.53 9.01 7.54
N LYS A 219 -45.28 7.69 7.55
CA LYS A 219 -45.87 6.74 6.59
C LYS A 219 -47.38 6.60 6.76
N ILE A 220 -47.88 6.54 7.99
CA ILE A 220 -49.33 6.50 8.27
C ILE A 220 -49.99 7.78 7.77
N ILE A 221 -49.39 8.95 8.00
CA ILE A 221 -49.91 10.23 7.48
C ILE A 221 -49.91 10.26 5.95
N GLU A 222 -48.84 9.77 5.31
CA GLU A 222 -48.74 9.69 3.85
C GLU A 222 -49.84 8.76 3.26
N TYR A 223 -50.04 7.58 3.86
CA TYR A 223 -51.10 6.65 3.47
C TYR A 223 -52.50 7.22 3.73
N ALA A 224 -52.73 7.85 4.88
CA ALA A 224 -54.01 8.48 5.22
C ALA A 224 -54.35 9.65 4.28
N ASN A 225 -53.37 10.46 3.89
CA ASN A 225 -53.56 11.53 2.91
C ASN A 225 -53.87 10.97 1.52
N LYS A 226 -53.19 9.90 1.10
CA LYS A 226 -53.46 9.22 -0.18
C LYS A 226 -54.87 8.61 -0.21
N MET A 227 -55.28 7.97 0.88
CA MET A 227 -56.64 7.41 1.05
C MET A 227 -57.70 8.51 1.13
N GLY A 228 -57.44 9.60 1.86
CA GLY A 228 -58.33 10.75 1.99
C GLY A 228 -58.54 11.49 0.67
N ALA A 229 -57.51 11.62 -0.17
CA ALA A 229 -57.64 12.16 -1.52
C ALA A 229 -58.53 11.26 -2.41
N THR A 230 -58.41 9.95 -2.25
CA THR A 230 -59.23 8.95 -2.98
C THR A 230 -60.69 8.98 -2.50
N TYR A 231 -60.92 9.14 -1.19
CA TYR A 231 -62.26 9.26 -0.60
C TYR A 231 -62.97 10.56 -1.00
N LYS A 232 -62.23 11.68 -1.05
CA LYS A 232 -62.77 12.98 -1.50
C LYS A 232 -63.20 12.94 -2.96
N HIS A 233 -62.52 12.18 -3.81
CA HIS A 233 -62.99 11.94 -5.19
C HIS A 233 -64.29 11.14 -5.23
N TYR A 234 -64.41 10.08 -4.41
CA TYR A 234 -65.59 9.21 -4.40
C TYR A 234 -66.86 9.91 -3.90
N VAL A 235 -66.75 10.77 -2.88
CA VAL A 235 -67.89 11.49 -2.28
C VAL A 235 -68.34 12.68 -3.14
N LEU A 236 -67.42 13.31 -3.88
CA LEU A 236 -67.78 14.41 -4.78
C LEU A 236 -68.41 13.95 -6.10
N ASP A 237 -68.13 12.72 -6.55
CA ASP A 237 -68.79 12.13 -7.73
C ASP A 237 -70.20 11.63 -7.41
N THR A 238 -70.41 11.10 -6.20
CA THR A 238 -71.73 10.59 -5.74
C THR A 238 -72.73 11.69 -5.35
N GLN A 239 -72.28 12.95 -5.24
CA GLN A 239 -73.14 14.13 -5.02
C GLN A 239 -73.48 14.87 -6.33
N ARG A 240 -73.03 14.36 -7.48
CA ARG A 240 -73.24 14.97 -8.81
C ARG A 240 -74.06 14.12 -9.79
N SER A 241 -74.68 13.04 -9.30
CA SER A 241 -75.62 12.19 -10.05
C SER A 241 -77.04 12.29 -9.52
#